data_AF-A0A0C1JSS0-F1
#
_entry.id   AF-A0A0C1JSS0-F1
#
_cell.length_a   1.000
_cell.length_b   1.000
_cell.length_c   1.000
_cell.angle_alpha   90.00
_cell.angle_beta   90.00
_cell.angle_gamma   90.00
#
_symmetry.space_group_name_H-M   'P 1'
#
loop_
_entity.id
_entity.type
_entity.pdbx_description
1 polymer ?
#
loop_
_entity_poly.entity_id
_entity_poly.type
_entity_poly.pdbx_seq_one_letter_code
_entity_poly.pdbx_strand_id
1 'polypeptide(L)'
;MFKVEGKELKKLVNHARENPVSFAFNPGAKDDHYFGLHRKQPAKAIAKEAKDIGSGKRVAFGEMSVSETVMRLRCDKQVPAMAKTLKRWLKKQKVKLDVVIVDADGTVLDSDVDAQESQDASGAEQGTNPNEKAATLERLKAISDRIKDLPKEAAAPLVAPFKSIVKLANAGDIERAQLGADKLDQALAKLEKAPAQGSEAPQKPGTSKSDPDAAKWNAQAAKIKPAVEEVLERSGQSHSDSPEYLELRQLWATANEQANGDQPNYSAALQTVPRIVDLVKKLRNAQSFEDVSPEVQPFAKARATWQSARTVMNSEMQKLQSEIAKVCQGDTQFEKVLKNVPSLTKRTASLDDRLDKALVAVVKSEAGKPREKSKSEVIRILKDYRSMLDTDFFKHVDSNNGFTKVSVTKTARKALGEIARVVA
;
A
#
# COMPACT_ATOMS: atom_id res chain seq x y z
N MET A 1 17.93 19.44 23.15
CA MET A 1 17.75 18.02 23.48
C MET A 1 16.28 17.68 23.36
N PHE A 2 15.94 16.71 22.51
CA PHE A 2 14.58 16.30 22.20
C PHE A 2 14.12 15.09 23.02
N LYS A 3 15.04 14.39 23.71
CA LYS A 3 14.72 13.27 24.60
C LYS A 3 13.72 13.72 25.67
N VAL A 4 12.62 12.98 25.82
CA VAL A 4 11.54 13.32 26.75
C VAL A 4 11.23 12.15 27.67
N GLU A 5 11.09 12.42 28.96
CA GLU A 5 10.77 11.44 30.00
C GLU A 5 9.86 12.07 31.07
N GLY A 6 9.22 11.22 31.88
CA GLY A 6 8.44 11.67 33.05
C GLY A 6 7.38 12.74 32.76
N LYS A 7 7.48 13.89 33.44
CA LYS A 7 6.49 14.98 33.35
C LYS A 7 6.44 15.63 31.96
N GLU A 8 7.58 15.76 31.28
CA GLU A 8 7.64 16.43 29.98
C GLU A 8 7.04 15.56 28.88
N LEU A 9 7.26 14.24 28.95
CA LEU A 9 6.58 13.27 28.10
C LEU A 9 5.05 13.39 28.24
N LYS A 10 4.52 13.47 29.47
CA LYS A 10 3.07 13.61 29.71
C LYS A 10 2.49 14.87 29.09
N LYS A 11 3.19 16.01 29.18
CA LYS A 11 2.75 17.27 28.56
C LYS A 11 2.67 17.15 27.04
N LEU A 12 3.67 16.54 26.41
CA LEU A 12 3.71 16.38 24.95
C LEU A 12 2.72 15.32 24.46
N VAL A 13 2.50 14.25 25.22
CA VAL A 13 1.42 13.28 24.98
C VAL A 13 0.05 13.98 25.03
N ASN A 14 -0.18 14.86 26.01
CA ASN A 14 -1.45 15.58 26.09
C ASN A 14 -1.63 16.56 24.93
N HIS A 15 -0.56 17.26 24.53
CA HIS A 15 -0.58 18.14 23.36
C HIS A 15 -0.84 17.37 22.06
N ALA A 16 -0.29 16.16 21.93
CA ALA A 16 -0.47 15.27 20.79
C ALA A 16 -1.91 14.76 20.59
N ARG A 17 -2.82 15.05 21.53
CA ARG A 17 -4.25 14.77 21.39
C ARG A 17 -4.97 15.70 20.41
N GLU A 18 -4.51 16.95 20.36
CA GLU A 18 -5.10 17.99 19.50
C GLU A 18 -4.18 18.32 18.33
N ASN A 19 -2.87 18.29 18.58
CA ASN A 19 -1.86 18.73 17.62
C ASN A 19 -0.79 17.64 17.47
N PRO A 20 -0.73 16.93 16.33
CA PRO A 20 0.30 15.93 16.11
C PRO A 20 1.71 16.50 16.31
N VAL A 21 2.60 15.71 16.91
CA VAL A 21 3.97 16.10 17.20
C VAL A 21 4.96 15.23 16.46
N SER A 22 6.09 15.79 16.06
CA SER A 22 7.17 14.99 15.47
C SER A 22 7.84 14.13 16.54
N PHE A 23 8.17 12.89 16.18
CA PHE A 23 8.85 11.95 17.07
C PHE A 23 10.10 11.32 16.43
N ALA A 24 11.00 10.85 17.29
CA ALA A 24 11.96 9.82 16.94
C ALA A 24 12.12 8.81 18.08
N PHE A 25 12.31 7.55 17.71
CA PHE A 25 12.51 6.45 18.63
C PHE A 25 13.76 5.65 18.24
N ASN A 26 14.71 5.55 19.16
CA ASN A 26 15.91 4.73 18.99
C ASN A 26 15.92 3.66 20.12
N PRO A 27 15.62 2.39 19.79
CA PRO A 27 15.62 1.32 20.79
C PRO A 27 17.05 0.89 21.13
N GLY A 28 17.54 1.35 22.27
CA GLY A 28 18.78 0.85 22.86
C GLY A 28 18.64 -0.52 23.52
N ALA A 29 19.76 -1.03 24.03
CA ALA A 29 19.79 -2.32 24.72
C ALA A 29 19.01 -2.27 26.04
N LYS A 30 18.26 -3.33 26.34
CA LYS A 30 17.40 -3.44 27.54
C LYS A 30 16.37 -2.30 27.59
N ASP A 31 16.52 -1.37 28.54
CA ASP A 31 15.57 -0.28 28.82
C ASP A 31 16.12 1.10 28.47
N ASP A 32 17.35 1.18 27.93
CA ASP A 32 17.99 2.43 27.55
C ASP A 32 17.47 2.93 26.19
N HIS A 33 16.17 3.18 26.12
CA HIS A 33 15.54 3.69 24.91
C HIS A 33 15.59 5.21 24.86
N TYR A 34 15.88 5.73 23.67
CA TYR A 34 15.68 7.13 23.38
C TYR A 34 14.31 7.33 22.75
N PHE A 35 13.49 8.18 23.35
CA PHE A 35 12.26 8.67 22.74
C PHE A 35 12.26 10.20 22.76
N GLY A 36 12.24 10.79 21.58
CA GLY A 36 12.26 12.24 21.41
C GLY A 36 10.97 12.74 20.80
N LEU A 37 10.45 13.86 21.32
CA LEU A 37 9.22 14.51 20.86
C LEU A 37 9.45 16.01 20.72
N HIS A 38 8.90 16.62 19.67
CA HIS A 38 8.92 18.07 19.54
C HIS A 38 7.73 18.61 18.73
N ARG A 39 7.21 19.78 19.14
CA ARG A 39 6.00 20.39 18.56
C ARG A 39 6.22 20.99 17.16
N LYS A 40 7.43 21.46 16.89
CA LYS A 40 7.74 22.25 15.68
C LYS A 40 8.92 21.74 14.86
N GLN A 41 9.75 20.85 15.43
CA GLN A 41 11.00 20.47 14.78
C GLN A 41 10.72 19.28 13.88
N PRO A 42 11.26 19.24 12.65
CA PRO A 42 11.02 18.12 11.75
C PRO A 42 11.49 16.80 12.35
N ALA A 43 10.72 15.72 12.12
CA ALA A 43 11.05 14.38 12.62
C ALA A 43 12.48 13.92 12.27
N LYS A 44 13.00 14.29 11.09
CA LYS A 44 14.39 14.01 10.67
C LYS A 44 15.44 14.69 11.56
N ALA A 45 15.19 15.89 12.06
CA ALA A 45 16.10 16.59 12.97
C ALA A 45 16.14 15.87 14.33
N ILE A 46 14.98 15.46 14.84
CA ILE A 46 14.87 14.68 16.08
C ILE A 46 15.51 13.29 15.92
N ALA A 47 15.38 12.68 14.73
CA ALA A 47 15.98 11.40 14.40
C ALA A 47 17.51 11.43 14.32
N LYS A 48 18.08 12.55 13.85
CA LYS A 48 19.53 12.76 13.85
C LYS A 48 20.07 12.74 15.29
N GLU A 49 19.49 13.56 16.17
CA GLU A 49 19.86 13.57 17.59
C GLU A 49 19.63 12.19 18.25
N ALA A 50 18.51 11.52 17.95
CA ALA A 50 18.22 10.19 18.47
C ALA A 50 19.23 9.12 18.03
N LYS A 51 19.83 9.28 16.85
CA LYS A 51 20.89 8.38 16.35
C LYS A 51 22.25 8.70 16.97
N ASP A 52 22.52 9.97 17.22
CA ASP A 52 23.80 10.43 17.78
C ASP A 52 23.89 10.17 19.30
N ILE A 53 22.76 10.30 20.02
CA ILE A 53 22.69 10.16 21.48
C ILE A 53 22.16 8.77 21.91
N GLY A 54 21.27 8.16 21.13
CA GLY A 54 20.66 6.87 21.46
C GLY A 54 21.64 5.70 21.32
N SER A 55 21.57 4.72 22.21
CA SER A 55 22.45 3.55 22.22
C SER A 55 22.07 2.46 21.22
N GLY A 56 20.95 2.61 20.51
CA GLY A 56 20.44 1.67 19.51
C GLY A 56 21.00 1.89 18.10
N LYS A 57 21.13 0.80 17.34
CA LYS A 57 21.67 0.81 15.96
C LYS A 57 20.72 1.39 14.91
N ARG A 58 19.43 1.50 15.21
CA ARG A 58 18.37 1.89 14.27
C ARG A 58 17.49 2.96 14.91
N VAL A 59 16.94 3.83 14.09
CA VAL A 59 16.03 4.90 14.51
C VAL A 59 14.76 4.85 13.67
N ALA A 60 13.62 4.94 14.33
CA ALA A 60 12.33 5.21 13.74
C ALA A 60 11.99 6.69 13.94
N PHE A 61 11.26 7.28 13.01
CA PHE A 61 10.80 8.66 13.13
C PHE A 61 9.56 8.91 12.27
N GLY A 62 8.86 9.98 12.61
CA GLY A 62 7.67 10.43 11.89
C GLY A 62 6.81 11.31 12.78
N GLU A 63 5.50 11.12 12.72
CA GLU A 63 4.52 11.91 13.46
C GLU A 63 3.74 11.06 14.47
N MET A 64 3.54 11.61 15.67
CA MET A 64 2.80 11.01 16.77
C MET A 64 1.51 11.80 17.01
N SER A 65 0.40 11.09 17.11
CA SER A 65 -0.89 11.59 17.58
C SER A 65 -1.43 10.68 18.67
N VAL A 66 -2.30 11.19 19.54
CA VAL A 66 -2.90 10.42 20.62
C VAL A 66 -4.42 10.56 20.56
N SER A 67 -5.14 9.46 20.44
CA SER A 67 -6.60 9.45 20.53
C SER A 67 -6.99 8.58 21.71
N GLU A 68 -7.75 9.12 22.67
CA GLU A 68 -8.20 8.39 23.87
C GLU A 68 -7.03 7.74 24.63
N THR A 69 -6.88 6.43 24.56
CA THR A 69 -5.81 5.64 25.18
C THR A 69 -4.79 5.13 24.17
N VAL A 70 -4.91 5.47 22.88
CA VAL A 70 -4.07 4.97 21.79
C VAL A 70 -3.10 6.03 21.28
N MET A 71 -1.81 5.75 21.42
CA MET A 71 -0.72 6.47 20.76
C MET A 71 -0.54 5.92 19.34
N ARG A 72 -0.84 6.74 18.34
CA ARG A 72 -0.67 6.42 16.92
C ARG A 72 0.61 7.07 16.38
N LEU A 73 1.50 6.24 15.86
CA LEU A 73 2.80 6.66 15.30
C LEU A 73 2.80 6.40 13.80
N ARG A 74 2.72 7.46 13.01
CA ARG A 74 2.88 7.43 11.56
C ARG A 74 4.37 7.44 11.25
N CYS A 75 4.91 6.33 10.75
CA CYS A 75 6.33 6.17 10.51
C CYS A 75 6.73 6.55 9.08
N ASP A 76 7.70 7.45 8.96
CA ASP A 76 8.47 7.62 7.72
C ASP A 76 9.57 6.55 7.63
N LYS A 77 10.07 6.12 8.79
CA LYS A 77 11.01 5.00 8.95
C LYS A 77 10.67 4.24 10.22
N GLN A 78 10.60 2.91 10.14
CA GLN A 78 10.24 2.05 11.27
C GLN A 78 11.41 1.21 11.78
N VAL A 79 11.25 0.68 12.99
CA VAL A 79 12.13 -0.35 13.58
C VAL A 79 11.30 -1.57 13.99
N PRO A 80 11.85 -2.80 13.94
CA PRO A 80 11.11 -4.00 14.32
C PRO A 80 10.62 -3.98 15.77
N ALA A 81 9.44 -4.54 16.02
CA ALA A 81 8.82 -4.67 17.35
C ALA A 81 8.68 -3.34 18.11
N MET A 82 8.45 -2.24 17.38
CA MET A 82 8.38 -0.90 17.96
C MET A 82 7.19 -0.74 18.90
N ALA A 83 6.01 -1.28 18.56
CA ALA A 83 4.80 -1.11 19.35
C ALA A 83 4.99 -1.65 20.78
N LYS A 84 5.39 -2.91 20.88
CA LYS A 84 5.62 -3.60 22.16
C LYS A 84 6.75 -2.99 22.98
N THR A 85 7.83 -2.59 22.32
CA THR A 85 8.99 -2.01 23.00
C THR A 85 8.64 -0.63 23.58
N LEU A 86 7.97 0.20 22.78
CA LEU A 86 7.57 1.54 23.21
C LEU A 86 6.47 1.50 24.28
N LYS A 87 5.46 0.62 24.16
CA LYS A 87 4.43 0.45 25.19
C LYS A 87 5.03 0.10 26.56
N ARG A 88 5.96 -0.86 26.57
CA ARG A 88 6.68 -1.25 27.81
C ARG A 88 7.43 -0.08 28.42
N TRP A 89 8.10 0.72 27.60
CA TRP A 89 8.82 1.90 28.04
C TRP A 89 7.88 3.00 28.57
N LEU A 90 6.78 3.29 27.87
CA LEU A 90 5.76 4.25 28.31
C LEU A 90 5.18 3.85 29.68
N LYS A 91 4.92 2.55 29.90
CA LYS A 91 4.44 2.05 31.19
C LYS A 91 5.42 2.35 32.33
N LYS A 92 6.74 2.23 32.09
CA LYS A 92 7.79 2.62 33.06
C LYS A 92 7.79 4.12 33.35
N GLN A 93 7.46 4.92 32.34
CA GLN A 93 7.28 6.37 32.46
C GLN A 93 5.93 6.78 33.10
N LYS A 94 5.15 5.82 33.60
CA LYS A 94 3.79 6.04 34.16
C LYS A 94 2.84 6.68 33.12
N VAL A 95 2.98 6.30 31.86
CA VAL A 95 2.09 6.63 30.74
C VAL A 95 1.45 5.33 30.26
N LYS A 96 0.15 5.16 30.53
CA LYS A 96 -0.62 3.98 30.10
C LYS A 96 -1.30 4.30 28.78
N LEU A 97 -0.64 3.99 27.68
CA LEU A 97 -1.21 4.11 26.33
C LEU A 97 -0.94 2.82 25.56
N ASP A 98 -1.90 2.42 24.76
CA ASP A 98 -1.69 1.45 23.71
C ASP A 98 -0.91 2.08 22.57
N VAL A 99 -0.14 1.27 21.85
CA VAL A 99 0.73 1.77 20.79
C VAL A 99 0.34 1.13 19.46
N VAL A 100 0.03 1.97 18.48
CA VAL A 100 -0.30 1.56 17.11
C VAL A 100 0.64 2.25 16.14
N ILE A 101 1.38 1.46 15.38
CA ILE A 101 2.28 1.93 14.33
C ILE A 101 1.52 1.87 13.02
N VAL A 102 1.52 2.99 12.30
CA VAL A 102 0.91 3.08 10.97
C VAL A 102 1.90 3.55 9.91
N ASP A 103 1.66 3.13 8.67
CA ASP A 103 2.34 3.70 7.51
C ASP A 103 1.77 5.08 7.14
N ALA A 104 2.30 5.65 6.06
CA ALA A 104 1.85 6.93 5.50
C ALA A 104 0.37 6.91 5.04
N ASP A 105 -0.20 5.74 4.81
CA ASP A 105 -1.56 5.53 4.32
C ASP A 105 -2.54 5.20 5.48
N GLY A 106 -2.02 5.05 6.69
CA GLY A 106 -2.79 4.77 7.91
C GLY A 106 -3.02 3.27 8.16
N THR A 107 -2.40 2.38 7.38
CA THR A 107 -2.42 0.92 7.59
C THR A 107 -1.63 0.58 8.84
N VAL A 108 -2.18 -0.29 9.70
CA VAL A 108 -1.49 -0.75 10.91
C VAL A 108 -0.34 -1.69 10.51
N LEU A 109 0.88 -1.30 10.85
CA LEU A 109 2.10 -2.08 10.60
C LEU A 109 2.49 -2.95 11.79
N ASP A 110 2.25 -2.46 13.01
CA ASP A 110 2.57 -3.11 14.27
C ASP A 110 1.66 -2.52 15.35
N SER A 111 1.15 -3.33 16.29
CA SER A 111 0.24 -2.86 17.33
C SER A 111 0.39 -3.67 18.61
N ASP A 112 0.34 -2.98 19.74
CA ASP A 112 0.36 -3.57 21.09
C ASP A 112 -0.78 -2.92 21.90
N VAL A 113 -2.01 -3.36 21.64
CA VAL A 113 -3.23 -2.94 22.35
C VAL A 113 -3.56 -3.98 23.43
N ASP A 114 -3.84 -3.56 24.66
CA ASP A 114 -4.28 -4.49 25.71
C ASP A 114 -5.77 -4.78 25.48
N ALA A 115 -6.12 -6.05 25.30
CA ALA A 115 -7.50 -6.47 25.14
C ALA A 115 -8.23 -6.38 26.49
N GLN A 116 -8.69 -5.18 26.87
CA GLN A 116 -9.71 -5.00 27.91
C GLN A 116 -10.46 -3.65 27.77
N GLU A 117 -11.75 -3.79 27.46
CA GLU A 117 -12.92 -2.95 27.72
C GLU A 117 -12.85 -1.43 27.47
N SER A 118 -13.61 -1.01 26.46
CA SER A 118 -14.43 0.21 26.50
C SER A 118 -15.72 -0.09 25.74
N GLN A 119 -16.75 -0.50 26.49
CA GLN A 119 -18.15 -0.46 26.06
C GLN A 119 -18.56 1.01 25.97
N ASP A 120 -18.95 1.46 24.77
CA ASP A 120 -20.26 2.07 24.49
C ASP A 120 -20.23 2.75 23.12
N ALA A 121 -20.97 2.14 22.18
CA ALA A 121 -21.84 2.81 21.18
C ALA A 121 -22.20 1.80 20.08
N SER A 122 -23.26 1.04 20.37
CA SER A 122 -24.22 0.39 19.46
C SER A 122 -23.78 0.07 18.02
N GLY A 123 -23.66 -1.24 17.73
CA GLY A 123 -23.64 -1.77 16.37
C GLY A 123 -23.46 -3.29 16.33
N ALA A 124 -24.51 -4.02 16.74
CA ALA A 124 -24.76 -5.46 16.54
C ALA A 124 -23.62 -6.46 16.83
N GLU A 125 -23.81 -7.22 17.91
CA GLU A 125 -23.02 -8.39 18.29
C GLU A 125 -23.03 -9.51 17.22
N GLN A 126 -21.86 -10.08 16.94
CA GLN A 126 -21.72 -11.53 16.85
C GLN A 126 -20.63 -11.94 17.85
N GLY A 127 -21.07 -12.50 18.98
CA GLY A 127 -20.18 -13.05 19.99
C GLY A 127 -19.48 -14.30 19.46
N THR A 128 -18.15 -14.32 19.53
CA THR A 128 -17.37 -15.52 19.22
C THR A 128 -17.56 -16.53 20.34
N ASN A 129 -18.15 -17.67 20.02
CA ASN A 129 -18.36 -18.74 20.99
C ASN A 129 -16.99 -19.37 21.37
N PRO A 130 -16.72 -19.68 22.65
CA PRO A 130 -15.53 -20.46 23.05
C PRO A 130 -15.39 -21.79 22.29
N ASN A 131 -16.53 -22.31 21.80
CA ASN A 131 -16.63 -23.51 20.97
C ASN A 131 -16.01 -23.33 19.56
N GLU A 132 -16.03 -22.12 19.00
CA GLU A 132 -15.52 -21.84 17.64
C GLU A 132 -13.99 -21.75 17.61
N LYS A 133 -13.38 -21.23 18.68
CA LYS A 133 -11.92 -21.24 18.83
C LYS A 133 -11.38 -22.66 18.96
N ALA A 134 -12.05 -23.50 19.76
CA ALA A 134 -11.69 -24.91 19.91
C ALA A 134 -11.81 -25.65 18.57
N ALA A 135 -12.94 -25.49 17.87
CA ALA A 135 -13.16 -26.09 16.55
C ALA A 135 -12.14 -25.62 15.51
N THR A 136 -11.76 -24.35 15.52
CA THR A 136 -10.75 -23.80 14.60
C THR A 136 -9.35 -24.34 14.88
N LEU A 137 -8.97 -24.50 16.15
CA LEU A 137 -7.68 -25.10 16.52
C LEU A 137 -7.63 -26.59 16.19
N GLU A 138 -8.74 -27.32 16.36
CA GLU A 138 -8.87 -28.72 15.95
C GLU A 138 -8.73 -28.89 14.43
N ARG A 139 -9.39 -28.02 13.67
CA ARG A 139 -9.26 -27.99 12.20
C ARG A 139 -7.82 -27.67 11.75
N LEU A 140 -7.16 -26.73 12.41
CA LEU A 140 -5.75 -26.43 12.13
C LEU A 140 -4.83 -27.60 12.48
N LYS A 141 -5.16 -28.40 13.49
CA LYS A 141 -4.42 -29.64 13.78
C LYS A 141 -4.55 -30.64 12.63
N ALA A 142 -5.76 -30.86 12.12
CA ALA A 142 -5.98 -31.74 10.97
C ALA A 142 -5.24 -31.26 9.70
N ILE A 143 -5.23 -29.95 9.43
CA ILE A 143 -4.45 -29.34 8.34
C ILE A 143 -2.95 -29.57 8.56
N SER A 144 -2.45 -29.45 9.79
CA SER A 144 -1.04 -29.69 10.11
C SER A 144 -0.62 -31.11 9.78
N ASP A 145 -1.48 -32.09 10.04
CA ASP A 145 -1.15 -33.50 9.83
C ASP A 145 -1.13 -33.81 8.32
N ARG A 146 -2.09 -33.28 7.55
CA ARG A 146 -2.06 -33.35 6.08
C ARG A 146 -0.83 -32.68 5.46
N ILE A 147 -0.35 -31.58 6.02
CA ILE A 147 0.90 -30.94 5.57
C ILE A 147 2.14 -31.81 5.87
N LYS A 148 2.14 -32.57 6.97
CA LYS A 148 3.26 -33.49 7.30
C LYS A 148 3.30 -34.72 6.38
N ASP A 149 2.14 -35.16 5.91
CA ASP A 149 2.02 -36.31 5.01
C ASP A 149 2.37 -35.98 3.55
N LEU A 150 2.58 -34.70 3.23
CA LEU A 150 3.04 -34.26 1.92
C LEU A 150 4.57 -34.39 1.75
N PRO A 151 5.05 -34.63 0.52
CA PRO A 151 6.47 -34.48 0.18
C PRO A 151 7.00 -33.10 0.58
N LYS A 152 8.27 -33.00 1.00
CA LYS A 152 8.88 -31.78 1.55
C LYS A 152 8.76 -30.58 0.60
N GLU A 153 8.84 -30.84 -0.71
CA GLU A 153 8.73 -29.88 -1.80
C GLU A 153 7.31 -29.29 -1.92
N ALA A 154 6.28 -30.11 -1.71
CA ALA A 154 4.88 -29.70 -1.73
C ALA A 154 4.45 -29.04 -0.41
N ALA A 155 5.06 -29.44 0.71
CA ALA A 155 4.79 -28.88 2.04
C ALA A 155 5.41 -27.49 2.25
N ALA A 156 6.61 -27.23 1.69
CA ALA A 156 7.36 -25.98 1.86
C ALA A 156 6.55 -24.67 1.71
N PRO A 157 5.71 -24.48 0.66
CA PRO A 157 4.92 -23.26 0.52
C PRO A 157 3.76 -23.12 1.52
N LEU A 158 3.35 -24.20 2.19
CA LEU A 158 2.19 -24.22 3.09
C LEU A 158 2.57 -23.95 4.57
N VAL A 159 3.84 -24.17 4.93
CA VAL A 159 4.32 -24.06 6.34
C VAL A 159 4.22 -22.63 6.89
N ALA A 160 4.63 -21.62 6.10
CA ALA A 160 4.59 -20.22 6.56
C ALA A 160 3.16 -19.67 6.67
N PRO A 161 2.27 -19.87 5.67
CA PRO A 161 0.84 -19.56 5.81
C PRO A 161 0.18 -20.26 6.98
N PHE A 162 0.42 -21.57 7.17
CA PHE A 162 -0.10 -22.35 8.29
C PHE A 162 0.28 -21.75 9.65
N LYS A 163 1.56 -21.43 9.86
CA LYS A 163 2.03 -20.79 11.11
C LYS A 163 1.39 -19.42 11.35
N SER A 164 1.11 -18.66 10.29
CA SER A 164 0.43 -17.37 10.40
C SER A 164 -1.02 -17.54 10.88
N ILE A 165 -1.73 -18.53 10.34
CA ILE A 165 -3.12 -18.82 10.68
C ILE A 165 -3.24 -19.37 12.12
N VAL A 166 -2.30 -20.21 12.55
CA VAL A 166 -2.21 -20.67 13.95
C VAL A 166 -1.99 -19.50 14.92
N LYS A 167 -1.23 -18.48 14.53
CA LYS A 167 -1.06 -17.27 15.36
C LYS A 167 -2.36 -16.47 15.46
N LEU A 168 -3.11 -16.33 14.37
CA LEU A 168 -4.42 -15.66 14.36
C LEU A 168 -5.42 -16.39 15.26
N ALA A 169 -5.51 -17.72 15.15
CA ALA A 169 -6.39 -18.54 15.99
C ALA A 169 -6.05 -18.42 17.48
N ASN A 170 -4.75 -18.47 17.83
CA ASN A 170 -4.30 -18.30 19.21
C ASN A 170 -4.55 -16.89 19.75
N ALA A 171 -4.40 -15.86 18.89
CA ALA A 171 -4.70 -14.47 19.20
C ALA A 171 -6.20 -14.15 19.30
N GLY A 172 -7.08 -15.12 19.01
CA GLY A 172 -8.54 -14.94 19.09
C GLY A 172 -9.18 -14.33 17.85
N ASP A 173 -8.42 -14.15 16.76
CA ASP A 173 -8.94 -13.70 15.46
C ASP A 173 -9.49 -14.92 14.69
N ILE A 174 -10.64 -15.43 15.16
CA ILE A 174 -11.22 -16.70 14.71
C ILE A 174 -11.74 -16.62 13.27
N GLU A 175 -12.35 -15.50 12.87
CA GLU A 175 -12.84 -15.32 11.49
C GLU A 175 -11.70 -15.37 10.47
N ARG A 176 -10.61 -14.64 10.71
CA ARG A 176 -9.45 -14.68 9.80
C ARG A 176 -8.73 -16.02 9.85
N ALA A 177 -8.71 -16.66 11.01
CA ALA A 177 -8.16 -18.01 11.15
C ALA A 177 -8.97 -19.04 10.34
N GLN A 178 -10.29 -18.98 10.38
CA GLN A 178 -11.19 -19.85 9.62
C GLN A 178 -11.05 -19.62 8.12
N LEU A 179 -11.06 -18.36 7.66
CA LEU A 179 -10.83 -18.03 6.25
C LEU A 179 -9.45 -18.50 5.75
N GLY A 180 -8.44 -18.43 6.62
CA GLY A 180 -7.11 -18.96 6.35
C GLY A 180 -7.11 -20.49 6.27
N ALA A 181 -7.79 -21.17 7.18
CA ALA A 181 -7.95 -22.62 7.20
C ALA A 181 -8.66 -23.13 5.94
N ASP A 182 -9.73 -22.45 5.50
CA ASP A 182 -10.45 -22.79 4.25
C ASP A 182 -9.52 -22.75 3.02
N LYS A 183 -8.67 -21.73 2.93
CA LYS A 183 -7.72 -21.60 1.82
C LYS A 183 -6.64 -22.67 1.86
N LEU A 184 -6.19 -23.07 3.05
CA LEU A 184 -5.24 -24.17 3.21
C LEU A 184 -5.87 -25.51 2.86
N ASP A 185 -7.10 -25.77 3.29
CA ASP A 185 -7.84 -26.99 2.91
C ASP A 185 -8.04 -27.09 1.40
N GLN A 186 -8.36 -25.97 0.73
CA GLN A 186 -8.47 -25.93 -0.73
C GLN A 186 -7.13 -26.16 -1.44
N ALA A 187 -6.03 -25.66 -0.88
CA ALA A 187 -4.69 -25.90 -1.42
C ALA A 187 -4.28 -27.37 -1.25
N LEU A 188 -4.54 -27.96 -0.08
CA LEU A 188 -4.28 -29.37 0.21
C LEU A 188 -5.13 -30.30 -0.67
N ALA A 189 -6.42 -30.02 -0.83
CA ALA A 189 -7.30 -30.82 -1.68
C ALA A 189 -6.89 -30.79 -3.17
N LYS A 190 -6.22 -29.72 -3.63
CA LYS A 190 -5.65 -29.65 -4.99
C LYS A 190 -4.37 -30.47 -5.12
N LEU A 191 -3.58 -30.58 -4.05
CA LEU A 191 -2.37 -31.39 -4.00
C LEU A 191 -2.68 -32.89 -3.88
N GLU A 192 -3.72 -33.26 -3.11
CA GLU A 192 -4.17 -34.65 -2.94
C GLU A 192 -4.89 -35.20 -4.19
N LYS A 193 -5.50 -34.32 -5.01
CA LYS A 193 -6.15 -34.70 -6.27
C LYS A 193 -5.21 -34.73 -7.48
N ALA A 194 -3.91 -34.49 -7.29
CA ALA A 194 -2.92 -34.75 -8.33
C ALA A 194 -2.57 -36.24 -8.31
N PRO A 195 -2.97 -37.06 -9.32
CA PRO A 195 -2.48 -38.41 -9.42
C PRO A 195 -0.98 -38.38 -9.67
N ALA A 196 -0.24 -39.25 -8.99
CA ALA A 196 1.15 -39.54 -9.30
C ALA A 196 1.28 -40.06 -10.73
N GLN A 197 1.92 -39.29 -11.62
CA GLN A 197 2.50 -39.75 -12.88
C GLN A 197 3.75 -38.87 -13.14
N GLY A 198 4.97 -39.38 -13.29
CA GLY A 198 5.35 -40.73 -13.73
C GLY A 198 5.09 -40.89 -15.22
N SER A 199 6.02 -40.36 -16.03
CA SER A 199 6.35 -40.66 -17.43
C SER A 199 5.26 -40.72 -18.54
N GLU A 200 5.58 -39.96 -19.60
CA GLU A 200 5.26 -40.11 -21.03
C GLU A 200 3.86 -39.77 -21.61
N ALA A 201 3.96 -39.07 -22.75
CA ALA A 201 2.95 -38.45 -23.63
C ALA A 201 2.03 -39.50 -24.34
N PRO A 202 0.94 -39.15 -25.09
CA PRO A 202 0.74 -37.94 -25.90
C PRO A 202 -0.66 -37.26 -25.93
N GLN A 203 -0.63 -36.02 -26.43
CA GLN A 203 -1.70 -35.05 -26.64
C GLN A 203 -2.90 -35.55 -27.47
N LYS A 204 -4.14 -35.09 -27.15
CA LYS A 204 -5.01 -34.24 -28.02
C LYS A 204 -6.33 -33.80 -27.33
N PRO A 205 -7.13 -32.88 -27.92
CA PRO A 205 -7.36 -31.51 -27.44
C PRO A 205 -8.71 -31.32 -26.71
N GLY A 206 -8.72 -30.49 -25.67
CA GLY A 206 -9.95 -30.22 -24.92
C GLY A 206 -9.91 -28.96 -24.06
N THR A 207 -10.61 -27.93 -24.54
CA THR A 207 -11.29 -26.87 -23.77
C THR A 207 -10.49 -26.13 -22.70
N SER A 208 -10.02 -24.94 -23.09
CA SER A 208 -9.43 -23.92 -22.23
C SER A 208 -10.37 -23.55 -21.09
N LYS A 209 -10.11 -24.07 -19.88
CA LYS A 209 -10.52 -23.43 -18.64
C LYS A 209 -9.49 -22.33 -18.36
N SER A 210 -9.97 -21.09 -18.27
CA SER A 210 -9.13 -19.93 -18.00
C SER A 210 -8.32 -20.13 -16.73
N ASP A 211 -7.00 -20.11 -16.84
CA ASP A 211 -6.14 -19.94 -15.69
C ASP A 211 -6.42 -18.54 -15.08
N PRO A 212 -6.90 -18.44 -13.83
CA PRO A 212 -7.18 -17.17 -13.17
C PRO A 212 -5.95 -16.24 -13.12
N ASP A 213 -4.74 -16.80 -13.07
CA ASP A 213 -3.52 -16.01 -13.04
C ASP A 213 -3.12 -15.55 -14.45
N ALA A 214 -3.48 -16.28 -15.51
CA ALA A 214 -3.36 -15.80 -16.89
C ALA A 214 -4.23 -14.57 -17.14
N ALA A 215 -5.48 -14.59 -16.68
CA ALA A 215 -6.39 -13.45 -16.79
C ALA A 215 -5.86 -12.23 -16.00
N LYS A 216 -5.33 -12.44 -14.80
CA LYS A 216 -4.71 -11.38 -13.98
C LYS A 216 -3.45 -10.83 -14.65
N TRP A 217 -2.57 -11.69 -15.14
CA TRP A 217 -1.36 -11.27 -15.86
C TRP A 217 -1.73 -10.41 -17.07
N ASN A 218 -2.61 -10.89 -17.94
CA ASN A 218 -3.05 -10.15 -19.12
C ASN A 218 -3.61 -8.76 -18.75
N ALA A 219 -4.42 -8.67 -17.69
CA ALA A 219 -4.97 -7.41 -17.22
C ALA A 219 -3.90 -6.47 -16.61
N GLN A 220 -2.91 -6.99 -15.89
CA GLN A 220 -1.85 -6.19 -15.27
C GLN A 220 -0.79 -5.77 -16.31
N ALA A 221 -0.32 -6.70 -17.13
CA ALA A 221 0.61 -6.47 -18.22
C ALA A 221 0.08 -5.40 -19.18
N ALA A 222 -1.19 -5.48 -19.61
CA ALA A 222 -1.80 -4.46 -20.46
C ALA A 222 -1.82 -3.07 -19.82
N LYS A 223 -1.94 -2.97 -18.49
CA LYS A 223 -1.91 -1.69 -17.77
C LYS A 223 -0.50 -1.11 -17.63
N ILE A 224 0.50 -1.95 -17.37
CA ILE A 224 1.87 -1.49 -17.08
C ILE A 224 2.73 -1.38 -18.33
N LYS A 225 2.45 -2.16 -19.38
CA LYS A 225 3.17 -2.14 -20.67
C LYS A 225 3.42 -0.73 -21.22
N PRO A 226 2.41 0.15 -21.39
CA PRO A 226 2.66 1.49 -21.94
C PRO A 226 3.57 2.33 -21.05
N ALA A 227 3.53 2.12 -19.73
CA ALA A 227 4.37 2.83 -18.78
C ALA A 227 5.83 2.34 -18.83
N VAL A 228 6.03 1.04 -19.04
CA VAL A 228 7.36 0.44 -19.23
C VAL A 228 7.94 0.89 -20.56
N GLU A 229 7.19 0.77 -21.66
CA GLU A 229 7.62 1.20 -23.00
C GLU A 229 7.97 2.69 -23.02
N GLU A 230 7.15 3.56 -22.42
CA GLU A 230 7.44 4.99 -22.28
C GLU A 230 8.80 5.24 -21.58
N VAL A 231 9.08 4.54 -20.48
CA VAL A 231 10.33 4.71 -19.74
C VAL A 231 11.52 4.16 -20.53
N LEU A 232 11.35 3.03 -21.21
CA LEU A 232 12.40 2.38 -21.98
C LEU A 232 12.72 3.11 -23.29
N GLU A 233 11.73 3.60 -24.03
CA GLU A 233 11.93 4.43 -25.23
C GLU A 233 12.66 5.74 -24.88
N ARG A 234 12.31 6.34 -23.73
CA ARG A 234 13.00 7.54 -23.21
C ARG A 234 14.46 7.32 -22.84
N SER A 235 14.89 6.07 -22.62
CA SER A 235 16.30 5.77 -22.33
C SER A 235 17.21 5.85 -23.56
N GLY A 236 16.63 5.84 -24.77
CA GLY A 236 17.33 5.69 -26.05
C GLY A 236 18.31 6.80 -26.45
N GLN A 237 18.54 7.82 -25.62
CA GLN A 237 19.45 8.94 -25.94
C GLN A 237 20.52 9.27 -24.89
N SER A 238 20.48 8.76 -23.65
CA SER A 238 21.50 9.13 -22.64
C SER A 238 21.68 8.16 -21.45
N HIS A 239 20.84 7.12 -21.29
CA HIS A 239 20.79 6.32 -20.05
C HIS A 239 20.72 4.80 -20.27
N SER A 240 21.21 4.28 -21.40
CA SER A 240 21.21 2.84 -21.71
C SER A 240 21.92 1.98 -20.66
N ASP A 241 22.87 2.57 -19.93
CA ASP A 241 23.78 1.86 -19.04
C ASP A 241 23.45 2.04 -17.56
N SER A 242 22.37 2.76 -17.22
CA SER A 242 21.96 2.90 -15.81
C SER A 242 21.43 1.55 -15.28
N PRO A 243 21.88 1.11 -14.08
CA PRO A 243 21.47 -0.15 -13.48
C PRO A 243 19.94 -0.31 -13.37
N GLU A 244 19.22 0.77 -13.10
CA GLU A 244 17.76 0.76 -12.99
C GLU A 244 17.04 0.57 -14.33
N TYR A 245 17.56 1.13 -15.43
CA TYR A 245 17.01 0.91 -16.76
C TYR A 245 17.27 -0.51 -17.23
N LEU A 246 18.45 -1.06 -16.96
CA LEU A 246 18.80 -2.46 -17.23
C LEU A 246 17.91 -3.41 -16.43
N GLU A 247 17.72 -3.14 -15.13
CA GLU A 247 16.85 -3.92 -14.26
C GLU A 247 15.38 -3.88 -14.76
N LEU A 248 14.88 -2.72 -15.18
CA LEU A 248 13.53 -2.61 -15.73
C LEU A 248 13.38 -3.40 -17.03
N ARG A 249 14.34 -3.31 -17.96
CA ARG A 249 14.34 -4.10 -19.21
C ARG A 249 14.33 -5.60 -18.91
N GLN A 250 15.20 -6.03 -18.01
CA GLN A 250 15.34 -7.43 -17.65
C GLN A 250 14.07 -7.98 -16.99
N LEU A 251 13.55 -7.29 -15.97
CA LEU A 251 12.33 -7.72 -15.28
C LEU A 251 11.12 -7.76 -16.23
N TRP A 252 10.98 -6.79 -17.13
CA TRP A 252 9.91 -6.80 -18.12
C TRP A 252 10.04 -7.95 -19.13
N ALA A 253 11.26 -8.24 -19.59
CA ALA A 253 11.52 -9.37 -20.48
C ALA A 253 11.23 -10.70 -19.77
N THR A 254 11.78 -10.90 -18.57
CA THR A 254 11.56 -12.12 -17.77
C THR A 254 10.08 -12.33 -17.44
N ALA A 255 9.34 -11.27 -17.09
CA ALA A 255 7.91 -11.40 -16.80
C ALA A 255 7.11 -11.83 -18.04
N ASN A 256 7.46 -11.32 -19.22
CA ASN A 256 6.86 -11.74 -20.48
C ASN A 256 7.27 -13.15 -20.88
N GLU A 257 8.52 -13.57 -20.66
CA GLU A 257 8.98 -14.94 -20.91
C GLU A 257 8.27 -15.93 -19.98
N GLN A 258 8.17 -15.62 -18.69
CA GLN A 258 7.41 -16.41 -17.72
C GLN A 258 5.95 -16.56 -18.15
N ALA A 259 5.32 -15.52 -18.72
CA ALA A 259 3.92 -15.60 -19.11
C ALA A 259 3.65 -16.15 -20.52
N ASN A 260 4.62 -16.11 -21.44
CA ASN A 260 4.43 -16.46 -22.85
C ASN A 260 5.35 -17.59 -23.34
N GLY A 261 6.19 -18.17 -22.48
CA GLY A 261 7.04 -19.31 -22.83
C GLY A 261 6.28 -20.62 -23.00
N ASP A 262 7.00 -21.69 -23.36
CA ASP A 262 6.42 -23.02 -23.65
C ASP A 262 5.61 -23.61 -22.47
N GLN A 263 5.96 -23.20 -21.24
CA GLN A 263 5.19 -23.46 -20.03
C GLN A 263 4.91 -22.15 -19.28
N PRO A 264 3.77 -21.50 -19.52
CA PRO A 264 3.42 -20.24 -18.87
C PRO A 264 3.32 -20.37 -17.35
N ASN A 265 4.12 -19.58 -16.64
CA ASN A 265 4.09 -19.36 -15.21
C ASN A 265 3.62 -17.93 -14.88
N TYR A 266 2.30 -17.72 -14.98
CA TYR A 266 1.67 -16.42 -14.74
C TYR A 266 1.83 -15.92 -13.29
N SER A 267 1.94 -16.83 -12.32
CA SER A 267 2.15 -16.47 -10.92
C SER A 267 3.52 -15.81 -10.71
N ALA A 268 4.58 -16.40 -11.27
CA ALA A 268 5.91 -15.80 -11.23
C ALA A 268 5.98 -14.48 -12.01
N ALA A 269 5.32 -14.39 -13.17
CA ALA A 269 5.20 -13.14 -13.92
C ALA A 269 4.54 -12.05 -13.06
N LEU A 270 3.43 -12.37 -12.38
CA LEU A 270 2.72 -11.45 -11.48
C LEU A 270 3.57 -10.99 -10.28
N GLN A 271 4.45 -11.84 -9.75
CA GLN A 271 5.34 -11.48 -8.63
C GLN A 271 6.35 -10.37 -8.97
N THR A 272 6.70 -10.22 -10.26
CA THR A 272 7.61 -9.15 -10.70
C THR A 272 6.93 -7.79 -10.85
N VAL A 273 5.60 -7.77 -11.02
CA VAL A 273 4.82 -6.55 -11.30
C VAL A 273 5.07 -5.43 -10.28
N PRO A 274 5.06 -5.67 -8.95
CA PRO A 274 5.34 -4.61 -7.98
C PRO A 274 6.71 -3.94 -8.19
N ARG A 275 7.75 -4.74 -8.46
CA ARG A 275 9.11 -4.23 -8.69
C ARG A 275 9.20 -3.42 -9.98
N ILE A 276 8.54 -3.89 -11.05
CA ILE A 276 8.45 -3.18 -12.32
C ILE A 276 7.76 -1.82 -12.12
N VAL A 277 6.64 -1.80 -11.40
CA VAL A 277 5.92 -0.57 -11.07
C VAL A 277 6.79 0.41 -10.27
N ASP A 278 7.54 -0.10 -9.28
CA ASP A 278 8.44 0.71 -8.47
C ASP A 278 9.60 1.28 -9.27
N LEU A 279 10.20 0.51 -10.17
CA LEU A 279 11.26 0.98 -11.06
C LEU A 279 10.74 2.01 -12.05
N VAL A 280 9.57 1.80 -12.65
CA VAL A 280 8.92 2.79 -13.53
C VAL A 280 8.68 4.10 -12.78
N LYS A 281 8.19 4.05 -11.55
CA LYS A 281 8.02 5.25 -10.70
C LYS A 281 9.37 5.91 -10.40
N LYS A 282 10.36 5.12 -9.97
CA LYS A 282 11.71 5.61 -9.64
C LYS A 282 12.34 6.30 -10.83
N LEU A 283 12.30 5.69 -12.02
CA LEU A 283 12.90 6.21 -13.24
C LEU A 283 12.17 7.46 -13.75
N ARG A 284 10.83 7.49 -13.69
CA ARG A 284 10.06 8.72 -13.98
C ARG A 284 10.42 9.87 -13.04
N ASN A 285 10.71 9.56 -11.77
CA ASN A 285 11.09 10.56 -10.77
C ASN A 285 12.57 10.96 -10.85
N ALA A 286 13.47 10.02 -11.16
CA ALA A 286 14.92 10.26 -11.23
C ALA A 286 15.30 11.20 -12.37
N GLN A 287 14.53 11.17 -13.46
CA GLN A 287 14.74 12.03 -14.62
C GLN A 287 14.48 13.53 -14.37
N SER A 288 14.09 13.94 -13.16
CA SER A 288 13.61 15.31 -12.91
C SER A 288 14.66 16.36 -12.53
N PHE A 289 15.97 16.07 -12.48
CA PHE A 289 16.91 17.06 -11.92
C PHE A 289 18.31 17.24 -12.55
N GLU A 290 18.77 16.43 -13.52
CA GLU A 290 20.15 16.60 -14.04
C GLU A 290 20.26 17.37 -15.37
N ASP A 291 19.23 17.42 -16.23
CA ASP A 291 19.26 18.15 -17.53
C ASP A 291 18.18 19.23 -17.68
N VAL A 292 17.52 19.61 -16.58
CA VAL A 292 16.33 20.47 -16.60
C VAL A 292 16.66 21.83 -16.00
N SER A 293 16.55 22.90 -16.83
CA SER A 293 16.83 24.28 -16.39
C SER A 293 16.12 24.60 -15.06
N PRO A 294 16.78 25.30 -14.11
CA PRO A 294 16.20 25.61 -12.80
C PRO A 294 14.80 26.25 -12.87
N GLU A 295 14.52 27.00 -13.93
CA GLU A 295 13.22 27.64 -14.15
C GLU A 295 12.06 26.66 -14.36
N VAL A 296 12.32 25.46 -14.87
CA VAL A 296 11.28 24.46 -15.18
C VAL A 296 11.20 23.31 -14.17
N GLN A 297 12.15 23.23 -13.23
CA GLN A 297 12.15 22.25 -12.14
C GLN A 297 10.87 22.26 -11.29
N PRO A 298 10.26 23.42 -10.95
CA PRO A 298 8.99 23.44 -10.21
C PRO A 298 7.88 22.69 -10.95
N PHE A 299 7.78 22.83 -12.27
CA PHE A 299 6.77 22.15 -13.09
C PHE A 299 7.05 20.66 -13.23
N ALA A 300 8.32 20.26 -13.35
CA ALA A 300 8.72 18.86 -13.32
C ALA A 300 8.32 18.19 -11.99
N LYS A 301 8.55 18.88 -10.87
CA LYS A 301 8.10 18.42 -9.54
C LYS A 301 6.58 18.35 -9.43
N ALA A 302 5.86 19.35 -9.96
CA ALA A 302 4.40 19.35 -9.98
C ALA A 302 3.83 18.15 -10.76
N ARG A 303 4.47 17.78 -11.88
CA ARG A 303 4.13 16.56 -12.64
C ARG A 303 4.37 15.29 -11.82
N ALA A 304 5.51 15.16 -11.16
CA ALA A 304 5.81 14.00 -10.31
C ALA A 304 4.80 13.87 -9.14
N THR A 305 4.41 15.00 -8.53
CA THR A 305 3.32 15.04 -7.54
C THR A 305 2.02 14.52 -8.13
N TRP A 306 1.64 14.97 -9.35
CA TRP A 306 0.42 14.52 -10.01
C TRP A 306 0.42 13.00 -10.28
N GLN A 307 1.52 12.47 -10.83
CA GLN A 307 1.65 11.05 -11.14
C GLN A 307 1.57 10.17 -9.88
N SER A 308 2.16 10.64 -8.78
CA SER A 308 2.08 9.98 -7.48
C SER A 308 0.63 9.99 -6.97
N ALA A 309 -0.05 11.13 -7.01
CA ALA A 309 -1.44 11.26 -6.60
C ALA A 309 -2.38 10.38 -7.43
N ARG A 310 -2.21 10.34 -8.77
CA ARG A 310 -2.97 9.47 -9.67
C ARG A 310 -2.82 7.99 -9.32
N THR A 311 -1.61 7.57 -8.94
CA THR A 311 -1.37 6.18 -8.51
C THR A 311 -2.18 5.84 -7.27
N VAL A 312 -2.16 6.72 -6.26
CA VAL A 312 -2.93 6.56 -5.02
C VAL A 312 -4.43 6.56 -5.33
N MET A 313 -4.93 7.51 -6.12
CA MET A 313 -6.32 7.58 -6.53
C MET A 313 -6.81 6.29 -7.22
N ASN A 314 -6.00 5.71 -8.10
CA ASN A 314 -6.34 4.45 -8.76
C ASN A 314 -6.37 3.26 -7.79
N SER A 315 -5.43 3.20 -6.84
CA SER A 315 -5.43 2.16 -5.80
C SER A 315 -6.67 2.25 -4.91
N GLU A 316 -7.01 3.46 -4.46
CA GLU A 316 -8.19 3.73 -3.65
C GLU A 316 -9.49 3.43 -4.40
N MET A 317 -9.55 3.74 -5.71
CA MET A 317 -10.70 3.38 -6.54
C MET A 317 -10.80 1.86 -6.74
N GLN A 318 -9.68 1.14 -6.91
CA GLN A 318 -9.68 -0.32 -6.99
C GLN A 318 -10.12 -1.00 -5.69
N LYS A 319 -9.74 -0.41 -4.55
CA LYS A 319 -10.24 -0.83 -3.24
C LYS A 319 -11.77 -0.70 -3.18
N LEU A 320 -12.31 0.45 -3.58
CA LEU A 320 -13.76 0.65 -3.65
C LEU A 320 -14.43 -0.35 -4.60
N GLN A 321 -13.85 -0.56 -5.80
CA GLN A 321 -14.36 -1.54 -6.76
C GLN A 321 -14.44 -2.95 -6.18
N SER A 322 -13.39 -3.37 -5.46
CA SER A 322 -13.33 -4.68 -4.84
C SER A 322 -14.38 -4.84 -3.75
N GLU A 323 -14.63 -3.80 -2.95
CA GLU A 323 -15.63 -3.88 -1.88
C GLU A 323 -17.06 -3.87 -2.41
N ILE A 324 -17.35 -3.07 -3.45
CA ILE A 324 -18.64 -3.14 -4.14
C ILE A 324 -18.83 -4.54 -4.74
N ALA A 325 -17.80 -5.08 -5.39
CA ALA A 325 -17.89 -6.40 -6.01
C ALA A 325 -18.19 -7.50 -4.98
N LYS A 326 -17.54 -7.47 -3.81
CA LYS A 326 -17.81 -8.43 -2.72
C LYS A 326 -19.25 -8.37 -2.23
N VAL A 327 -19.78 -7.17 -2.00
CA VAL A 327 -21.15 -6.98 -1.48
C VAL A 327 -22.20 -7.41 -2.50
N CYS A 328 -21.95 -7.13 -3.79
CA CYS A 328 -22.90 -7.43 -4.85
C CYS A 328 -22.77 -8.85 -5.45
N GLN A 329 -21.73 -9.61 -5.09
CA GLN A 329 -21.48 -10.92 -5.70
C GLN A 329 -22.52 -11.96 -5.24
N GLY A 330 -23.04 -12.75 -6.19
CA GLY A 330 -23.97 -13.84 -5.91
C GLY A 330 -25.45 -13.43 -5.94
N ASP A 331 -25.73 -12.13 -6.05
CA ASP A 331 -27.09 -11.61 -6.21
C ASP A 331 -27.31 -11.16 -7.66
N THR A 332 -28.27 -11.81 -8.32
CA THR A 332 -28.62 -11.57 -9.73
C THR A 332 -29.19 -10.16 -9.95
N GLN A 333 -29.71 -9.51 -8.90
CA GLN A 333 -30.21 -8.13 -8.98
C GLN A 333 -29.08 -7.11 -9.20
N PHE A 334 -27.85 -7.43 -8.80
CA PHE A 334 -26.70 -6.53 -8.91
C PHE A 334 -25.78 -6.82 -10.11
N GLU A 335 -26.15 -7.72 -11.03
CA GLU A 335 -25.32 -8.03 -12.22
C GLU A 335 -24.95 -6.79 -13.05
N LYS A 336 -25.90 -5.87 -13.23
CA LYS A 336 -25.65 -4.61 -13.95
C LYS A 336 -24.66 -3.71 -13.20
N VAL A 337 -24.70 -3.71 -11.87
CA VAL A 337 -23.74 -2.96 -11.04
C VAL A 337 -22.36 -3.58 -11.20
N LEU A 338 -22.22 -4.89 -11.02
CA LEU A 338 -20.96 -5.62 -11.17
C LEU A 338 -20.29 -5.40 -12.54
N LYS A 339 -21.07 -5.33 -13.62
CA LYS A 339 -20.55 -5.01 -14.97
C LYS A 339 -19.98 -3.61 -15.09
N ASN A 340 -20.52 -2.65 -14.32
CA ASN A 340 -20.11 -1.24 -14.38
C ASN A 340 -19.02 -0.88 -13.37
N VAL A 341 -18.86 -1.64 -12.27
CA VAL A 341 -17.83 -1.39 -11.24
C VAL A 341 -16.42 -1.19 -11.81
N PRO A 342 -15.92 -2.01 -12.76
CA PRO A 342 -14.59 -1.81 -13.34
C PRO A 342 -14.39 -0.47 -14.05
N SER A 343 -15.47 0.19 -14.48
CA SER A 343 -15.42 1.48 -15.19
C SER A 343 -15.22 2.69 -14.28
N LEU A 344 -15.31 2.55 -12.95
CA LEU A 344 -15.17 3.68 -12.03
C LEU A 344 -13.82 4.41 -12.17
N THR A 345 -12.74 3.69 -12.45
CA THR A 345 -11.40 4.25 -12.73
C THR A 345 -11.33 5.05 -14.04
N LYS A 346 -12.27 4.84 -14.97
CA LYS A 346 -12.30 5.56 -16.25
C LYS A 346 -12.83 6.99 -16.10
N ARG A 347 -13.54 7.30 -15.01
CA ARG A 347 -14.19 8.61 -14.80
C ARG A 347 -13.20 9.78 -14.78
N THR A 348 -11.98 9.57 -14.28
CA THR A 348 -10.93 10.60 -14.25
C THR A 348 -9.90 10.48 -15.38
N ALA A 349 -9.84 9.33 -16.06
CA ALA A 349 -8.72 8.95 -16.92
C ALA A 349 -8.40 9.98 -18.03
N SER A 350 -9.42 10.59 -18.63
CA SER A 350 -9.23 11.61 -19.66
C SER A 350 -8.58 12.88 -19.11
N LEU A 351 -9.03 13.37 -17.95
CA LEU A 351 -8.44 14.55 -17.33
C LEU A 351 -7.05 14.26 -16.74
N ASP A 352 -6.81 13.05 -16.27
CA ASP A 352 -5.49 12.61 -15.80
C ASP A 352 -4.43 12.73 -16.90
N ASP A 353 -4.76 12.23 -18.09
CA ASP A 353 -3.87 12.25 -19.27
C ASP A 353 -3.68 13.68 -19.80
N ARG A 354 -4.76 14.46 -19.88
CA ARG A 354 -4.69 15.87 -20.28
C ARG A 354 -3.78 16.68 -19.34
N LEU A 355 -3.90 16.49 -18.03
CA LEU A 355 -3.09 17.21 -17.06
C LEU A 355 -1.60 16.81 -17.13
N ASP A 356 -1.28 15.51 -17.27
CA ASP A 356 0.11 15.07 -17.43
C ASP A 356 0.73 15.66 -18.70
N LYS A 357 0.02 15.58 -19.84
CA LYS A 357 0.48 16.14 -21.11
C LYS A 357 0.69 17.65 -21.05
N ALA A 358 -0.21 18.39 -20.40
CA ALA A 358 -0.07 19.83 -20.25
C ALA A 358 1.13 20.21 -19.37
N LEU A 359 1.39 19.48 -18.29
CA LEU A 359 2.58 19.70 -17.46
C LEU A 359 3.88 19.39 -18.21
N VAL A 360 3.89 18.34 -19.05
CA VAL A 360 5.01 18.07 -19.96
C VAL A 360 5.23 19.22 -20.93
N ALA A 361 4.16 19.78 -21.49
CA ALA A 361 4.26 20.91 -22.41
C ALA A 361 4.89 22.13 -21.74
N VAL A 362 4.57 22.43 -20.47
CA VAL A 362 5.20 23.52 -19.72
C VAL A 362 6.71 23.29 -19.57
N VAL A 363 7.13 22.08 -19.18
CA VAL A 363 8.55 21.74 -19.00
C VAL A 363 9.33 21.84 -20.31
N LYS A 364 8.70 21.48 -21.44
CA LYS A 364 9.32 21.53 -22.78
C LYS A 364 9.26 22.90 -23.46
N SER A 365 8.47 23.84 -22.94
CA SER A 365 8.27 25.14 -23.58
C SER A 365 9.43 26.09 -23.29
N GLU A 366 9.88 26.78 -24.35
CA GLU A 366 10.75 27.94 -24.22
C GLU A 366 10.13 29.02 -23.32
N ALA A 367 10.99 29.79 -22.64
CA ALA A 367 10.56 30.86 -21.74
C ALA A 367 9.74 31.94 -22.47
N GLY A 368 8.92 32.67 -21.72
CA GLY A 368 8.06 33.73 -22.26
C GLY A 368 6.72 33.21 -22.77
N LYS A 369 6.24 33.77 -23.89
CA LYS A 369 4.87 33.53 -24.40
C LYS A 369 4.51 32.04 -24.60
N PRO A 370 5.41 31.16 -25.11
CA PRO A 370 5.10 29.73 -25.26
C PRO A 370 4.81 29.06 -23.91
N ARG A 371 5.66 29.29 -22.90
CA ARG A 371 5.47 28.73 -21.55
C ARG A 371 4.21 29.27 -20.87
N GLU A 372 3.91 30.55 -21.00
CA GLU A 372 2.68 31.12 -20.42
C GLU A 372 1.41 30.56 -21.07
N LYS A 373 1.43 30.26 -22.37
CA LYS A 373 0.34 29.54 -23.05
C LYS A 373 0.17 28.13 -22.48
N SER A 374 1.26 27.38 -22.30
CA SER A 374 1.24 26.04 -21.70
C SER A 374 0.73 26.07 -20.25
N LYS A 375 1.15 27.05 -19.43
CA LYS A 375 0.65 27.25 -18.06
C LYS A 375 -0.86 27.54 -18.05
N SER A 376 -1.33 28.38 -18.95
CA SER A 376 -2.75 28.71 -19.09
C SER A 376 -3.61 27.48 -19.39
N GLU A 377 -3.11 26.55 -20.22
CA GLU A 377 -3.78 25.28 -20.48
C GLU A 377 -3.82 24.37 -19.25
N VAL A 378 -2.74 24.31 -18.46
CA VAL A 378 -2.76 23.60 -17.17
C VAL A 378 -3.83 24.20 -16.26
N ILE A 379 -3.87 25.53 -16.10
CA ILE A 379 -4.86 26.21 -15.25
C ILE A 379 -6.30 25.87 -15.68
N ARG A 380 -6.56 25.86 -16.99
CA ARG A 380 -7.87 25.46 -17.53
C ARG A 380 -8.22 24.02 -17.17
N ILE A 381 -7.29 23.08 -17.35
CA ILE A 381 -7.50 21.67 -16.99
C ILE A 381 -7.71 21.50 -15.49
N LEU A 382 -6.98 22.23 -14.65
CA LEU A 382 -7.19 22.21 -13.20
C LEU A 382 -8.61 22.66 -12.82
N LYS A 383 -9.17 23.65 -13.52
CA LYS A 383 -10.57 24.07 -13.35
C LYS A 383 -11.54 22.97 -13.76
N ASP A 384 -11.36 22.39 -14.96
CA ASP A 384 -12.18 21.26 -15.43
C ASP A 384 -12.17 20.09 -14.43
N TYR A 385 -10.99 19.76 -13.89
CA TYR A 385 -10.82 18.70 -12.91
C TYR A 385 -11.54 18.98 -11.60
N ARG A 386 -11.41 20.20 -11.06
CA ARG A 386 -12.13 20.60 -9.84
C ARG A 386 -13.65 20.52 -10.05
N SER A 387 -14.16 21.03 -11.17
CA SER A 387 -15.58 20.92 -11.52
C SER A 387 -16.05 19.47 -11.59
N MET A 388 -15.24 18.56 -12.16
CA MET A 388 -15.56 17.12 -12.15
C MET A 388 -15.64 16.56 -10.73
N LEU A 389 -14.69 16.92 -9.85
CA LEU A 389 -14.67 16.48 -8.45
C LEU A 389 -15.81 17.06 -7.58
N ASP A 390 -16.50 18.08 -8.08
CA ASP A 390 -17.69 18.67 -7.45
C ASP A 390 -19.01 18.04 -7.96
N THR A 391 -18.95 17.08 -8.88
CA THR A 391 -20.14 16.28 -9.26
C THR A 391 -20.60 15.37 -8.12
N ASP A 392 -21.89 15.05 -8.09
CA ASP A 392 -22.49 14.29 -6.98
C ASP A 392 -21.84 12.91 -6.77
N PHE A 393 -21.42 12.25 -7.86
CA PHE A 393 -20.65 11.03 -7.76
C PHE A 393 -19.44 11.21 -6.83
N PHE A 394 -18.57 12.18 -7.13
CA PHE A 394 -17.33 12.38 -6.37
C PHE A 394 -17.56 12.94 -4.96
N LYS A 395 -18.67 13.68 -4.71
CA LYS A 395 -19.04 14.08 -3.35
C LYS A 395 -19.28 12.88 -2.42
N HIS A 396 -19.75 11.76 -2.96
CA HIS A 396 -20.03 10.56 -2.17
C HIS A 396 -18.86 9.57 -2.16
N VAL A 397 -17.96 9.58 -3.14
CA VAL A 397 -16.87 8.59 -3.27
C VAL A 397 -16.05 8.45 -1.97
N ASP A 398 -15.62 9.53 -1.33
CA ASP A 398 -14.74 9.42 -0.15
C ASP A 398 -15.50 9.26 1.17
N SER A 399 -16.68 9.87 1.31
CA SER A 399 -17.37 10.05 2.60
C SER A 399 -18.68 9.28 2.74
N ASN A 400 -19.34 8.91 1.65
CA ASN A 400 -20.68 8.34 1.68
C ASN A 400 -20.90 7.30 0.58
N ASN A 401 -19.86 6.52 0.25
CA ASN A 401 -19.99 5.48 -0.78
C ASN A 401 -20.72 4.23 -0.24
N GLY A 402 -20.78 4.03 1.08
CA GLY A 402 -21.51 2.92 1.72
C GLY A 402 -20.78 1.57 1.75
N PHE A 403 -19.57 1.47 1.18
CA PHE A 403 -18.81 0.21 1.08
C PHE A 403 -17.50 0.24 1.87
N THR A 404 -16.65 1.24 1.66
CA THR A 404 -15.34 1.30 2.32
C THR A 404 -14.78 2.71 2.37
N LYS A 405 -13.95 2.98 3.37
CA LYS A 405 -13.26 4.27 3.48
C LYS A 405 -12.19 4.38 2.39
N VAL A 406 -12.29 5.43 1.58
CA VAL A 406 -11.31 5.79 0.54
C VAL A 406 -11.00 7.29 0.57
N SER A 407 -10.00 7.70 -0.18
CA SER A 407 -9.47 9.07 -0.19
C SER A 407 -9.17 9.60 -1.60
N VAL A 408 -9.94 9.17 -2.60
CA VAL A 408 -9.74 9.50 -4.02
C VAL A 408 -9.82 11.02 -4.23
N THR A 409 -10.93 11.65 -3.81
CA THR A 409 -11.15 13.08 -4.08
C THR A 409 -10.27 13.97 -3.22
N LYS A 410 -10.03 13.57 -1.97
CA LYS A 410 -9.11 14.27 -1.06
C LYS A 410 -7.70 14.31 -1.63
N THR A 411 -7.22 13.18 -2.14
CA THR A 411 -5.90 13.06 -2.77
C THR A 411 -5.82 13.93 -4.03
N ALA A 412 -6.84 13.86 -4.89
CA ALA A 412 -6.92 14.68 -6.10
C ALA A 412 -6.89 16.17 -5.78
N ARG A 413 -7.77 16.66 -4.89
CA ARG A 413 -7.86 18.08 -4.52
C ARG A 413 -6.55 18.61 -3.94
N LYS A 414 -5.87 17.83 -3.10
CA LYS A 414 -4.55 18.21 -2.55
C LYS A 414 -3.53 18.42 -3.67
N ALA A 415 -3.36 17.43 -4.55
CA ALA A 415 -2.39 17.51 -5.64
C ALA A 415 -2.72 18.65 -6.63
N LEU A 416 -3.99 18.81 -7.03
CA LEU A 416 -4.44 19.91 -7.88
C LEU A 416 -4.21 21.29 -7.23
N GLY A 417 -4.31 21.38 -5.91
CA GLY A 417 -3.99 22.58 -5.15
C GLY A 417 -2.49 22.90 -5.16
N GLU A 418 -1.65 21.89 -5.02
CA GLU A 418 -0.19 22.05 -5.11
C GLU A 418 0.27 22.46 -6.51
N ILE A 419 -0.27 21.81 -7.54
CA ILE A 419 0.05 22.15 -8.94
C ILE A 419 -0.40 23.58 -9.24
N ALA A 420 -1.59 23.99 -8.81
CA ALA A 420 -2.11 25.35 -9.02
C ALA A 420 -1.18 26.43 -8.46
N ARG A 421 -0.52 26.20 -7.32
CA ARG A 421 0.43 27.17 -6.73
C ARG A 421 1.72 27.30 -7.54
N VAL A 422 2.07 26.29 -8.31
CA VAL A 422 3.28 26.27 -9.14
C VAL A 422 3.03 26.92 -10.50
N VAL A 423 1.82 26.76 -11.05
CA VAL A 423 1.47 27.28 -12.38
C VAL A 423 0.82 28.66 -12.38
N ALA A 424 0.33 29.14 -11.23
CA ALA A 424 -0.03 30.54 -11.05
C ALA A 424 1.24 31.39 -11.19
#